data_AF-A0A4S1FM97-F1
#
_entry.id   AF-A0A4S1FM97-F1
#
_cell.length_a   1.000
_cell.length_b   1.000
_cell.length_c   1.000
_cell.angle_alpha   90.00
_cell.angle_beta   90.00
_cell.angle_gamma   90.00
#
_symmetry.space_group_name_H-M   'P 1'
#
loop_
_entity.id
_entity.type
_entity.pdbx_description
1 polymer ?
#
loop_
_entity_poly.entity_id
_entity_poly.type
_entity_poly.pdbx_seq_one_letter_code
_entity_poly.pdbx_strand_id
1 'polypeptide(L)'
;MSISKETAIDIALAYREIETAEGLLADINKAVERREVPDVRDAFGRLQGGFQLGVPTSDTSRTLFNVPWNLARPIIEAHIAAKKSLVGALNEKARVEIDQPA
;
A
#
# COMPACT_ATOMS: atom_id res chain seq x y z
N MET A 1 -4.17 -0.84 30.34
CA MET A 1 -5.14 0.01 29.63
C MET A 1 -5.25 -0.48 28.19
N SER A 2 -6.40 -0.37 27.56
CA SER A 2 -6.61 -0.82 26.17
C SER A 2 -6.76 0.40 25.25
N ILE A 3 -6.18 0.33 24.05
CA ILE A 3 -6.42 1.31 22.99
C ILE A 3 -7.85 1.20 22.47
N SER A 4 -8.34 2.27 21.86
CA SER A 4 -9.64 2.29 21.19
C SER A 4 -9.67 1.27 20.04
N LYS A 5 -10.87 0.74 19.79
CA LYS A 5 -11.10 -0.21 18.68
C LYS A 5 -10.72 0.41 17.32
N GLU A 6 -11.02 1.70 17.13
CA GLU A 6 -10.67 2.43 15.90
C GLU A 6 -9.16 2.48 15.70
N THR A 7 -8.39 2.91 16.71
CA THR A 7 -6.93 2.96 16.63
C THR A 7 -6.33 1.57 16.38
N ALA A 8 -6.86 0.51 17.02
CA ALA A 8 -6.42 -0.86 16.76
C ALA A 8 -6.67 -1.31 15.30
N ILE A 9 -7.85 -0.99 14.76
CA ILE A 9 -8.22 -1.32 13.37
C ILE A 9 -7.34 -0.56 12.38
N ASP A 10 -7.15 0.75 12.60
CA ASP A 10 -6.37 1.60 11.70
C ASP A 10 -4.91 1.13 11.62
N ILE A 11 -4.32 0.74 12.76
CA ILE A 11 -2.97 0.15 12.80
C ILE A 11 -2.93 -1.16 12.00
N ALA A 12 -3.90 -2.06 12.23
CA ALA A 12 -3.95 -3.34 11.53
C ALA A 12 -4.10 -3.17 10.00
N LEU A 13 -4.95 -2.25 9.56
CA LEU A 13 -5.14 -1.95 8.14
C LEU A 13 -3.89 -1.34 7.51
N ALA A 14 -3.20 -0.45 8.23
CA ALA A 14 -1.96 0.16 7.73
C ALA A 14 -0.85 -0.89 7.53
N TYR A 15 -0.69 -1.83 8.46
CA TYR A 15 0.28 -2.93 8.30
C TYR A 15 -0.07 -3.87 7.15
N ARG A 16 -1.34 -4.26 7.02
CA ARG A 16 -1.79 -5.10 5.90
C ARG A 16 -1.51 -4.46 4.55
N GLU A 17 -1.69 -3.15 4.44
CA GLU A 17 -1.40 -2.41 3.22
C GLU A 17 0.10 -2.39 2.91
N ILE A 18 0.95 -2.20 3.93
CA ILE A 18 2.42 -2.27 3.78
C ILE A 18 2.83 -3.66 3.28
N GLU A 19 2.33 -4.73 3.89
CA GLU A 19 2.66 -6.10 3.50
C GLU A 19 2.28 -6.39 2.04
N THR A 20 1.08 -5.96 1.64
CA THR A 20 0.59 -6.11 0.26
C THR A 20 1.47 -5.34 -0.73
N ALA A 21 1.81 -4.07 -0.41
CA ALA A 21 2.65 -3.23 -1.25
C ALA A 21 4.10 -3.75 -1.35
N GLU A 22 4.67 -4.24 -0.24
CA GLU A 22 6.00 -4.85 -0.21
C GLU A 22 6.06 -6.14 -1.05
N GLY A 23 5.02 -6.97 -0.99
CA GLY A 23 4.88 -8.15 -1.85
C GLY A 23 4.86 -7.79 -3.33
N LEU A 24 4.03 -6.82 -3.72
CA LEU A 24 3.97 -6.34 -5.10
C LEU A 24 5.30 -5.76 -5.58
N LEU A 25 5.98 -4.97 -4.74
CA LEU A 25 7.28 -4.40 -5.06
C LEU A 25 8.34 -5.50 -5.29
N ALA A 26 8.32 -6.57 -4.48
CA ALA A 26 9.22 -7.69 -4.64
C ALA A 26 9.00 -8.41 -5.98
N ASP A 27 7.75 -8.62 -6.39
CA ASP A 27 7.43 -9.27 -7.66
C ASP A 27 7.84 -8.42 -8.86
N ILE A 28 7.61 -7.10 -8.81
CA ILE A 28 8.07 -6.15 -9.83
C ILE A 28 9.60 -6.18 -9.93
N ASN A 29 10.31 -6.12 -8.81
CA ASN A 29 11.77 -6.13 -8.81
C ASN A 29 12.34 -7.42 -9.40
N LYS A 30 11.79 -8.59 -9.04
CA LYS A 30 12.19 -9.88 -9.62
C LYS A 30 12.02 -9.91 -11.13
N ALA A 31 10.91 -9.38 -11.65
CA ALA A 31 10.67 -9.32 -13.09
C ALA A 31 11.64 -8.37 -13.81
N VAL A 32 11.88 -7.19 -13.23
CA VAL A 32 12.82 -6.21 -13.78
C VAL A 32 14.25 -6.78 -13.83
N GLU A 33 14.70 -7.45 -12.77
CA GLU A 33 16.03 -8.10 -12.73
C GLU A 33 16.23 -9.14 -13.83
N ARG A 34 15.17 -9.90 -14.15
CA ARG A 34 15.20 -10.91 -15.22
C ARG A 34 15.12 -10.31 -16.63
N ARG A 35 14.94 -8.99 -16.76
CA ARG A 35 14.60 -8.30 -18.01
C ARG A 35 13.34 -8.87 -18.67
N GLU A 36 12.47 -9.48 -17.86
CA GLU A 36 11.20 -10.03 -18.29
C GLU A 36 10.12 -8.95 -18.11
N VAL A 37 9.09 -8.99 -18.96
CA VAL A 37 7.87 -8.24 -18.67
C VAL A 37 7.29 -8.83 -17.39
N PRO A 38 6.97 -8.04 -16.35
CA PRO A 38 6.39 -8.59 -15.13
C PRO A 38 5.15 -9.44 -15.40
N ASP A 39 5.22 -10.75 -15.09
CA ASP A 39 4.07 -11.68 -15.10
C ASP A 39 3.24 -11.46 -13.83
N VAL A 40 2.73 -10.24 -13.68
CA VAL A 40 1.81 -9.88 -12.60
C VAL A 40 0.41 -10.27 -13.05
N ARG A 41 -0.23 -11.15 -12.28
CA ARG A 41 -1.58 -11.63 -12.55
C ARG A 41 -2.58 -11.02 -11.59
N ASP A 42 -3.77 -10.77 -12.10
CA ASP A 42 -4.90 -10.40 -11.24
C ASP A 42 -5.42 -11.62 -10.44
N ALA A 43 -6.38 -11.38 -9.55
CA ALA A 43 -7.03 -12.41 -8.76
C ALA A 43 -7.72 -13.52 -9.59
N PHE A 44 -7.90 -13.30 -10.90
CA PHE A 44 -8.49 -14.24 -11.84
C PHE A 44 -7.43 -14.92 -12.74
N GLY A 45 -6.14 -14.70 -12.47
CA GLY A 45 -5.02 -15.32 -13.18
C GLY A 45 -4.71 -14.68 -14.53
N ARG A 46 -5.27 -13.51 -14.85
CA ARG A 46 -5.02 -12.81 -16.12
C ARG A 46 -3.76 -11.96 -16.01
N LEU A 47 -2.89 -12.06 -17.01
CA LEU A 47 -1.70 -11.22 -17.17
C LEU A 47 -2.09 -9.74 -17.28
N GLN A 48 -1.47 -8.90 -16.46
CA GLN A 48 -1.66 -7.45 -16.50
C GLN A 48 -0.45 -6.79 -17.18
N GLY A 49 -0.70 -6.12 -18.31
CA GLY A 49 0.32 -5.44 -19.10
C GLY A 49 0.92 -4.19 -18.43
N GLY A 50 0.30 -3.70 -17.35
CA GLY A 50 0.82 -2.60 -16.56
C GLY A 50 0.01 -2.35 -15.29
N PHE A 51 0.50 -1.43 -14.48
CA PHE A 51 -0.10 -1.08 -13.20
C PHE A 51 -1.37 -0.24 -13.40
N GLN A 52 -2.39 -0.47 -12.59
CA GLN A 52 -3.60 0.37 -12.57
C GLN A 52 -3.56 1.27 -11.34
N LEU A 53 -3.69 2.58 -11.55
CA LEU A 53 -3.72 3.56 -10.46
C LEU A 53 -5.06 4.30 -10.45
N GLY A 54 -5.81 4.15 -9.36
CA GLY A 54 -6.99 4.97 -9.11
C GLY A 54 -6.60 6.39 -8.69
N VAL A 55 -7.07 7.38 -9.43
CA VAL A 55 -6.90 8.80 -9.13
C VAL A 55 -8.25 9.33 -8.63
N PRO A 56 -8.35 9.69 -7.33
CA PRO A 56 -9.56 10.31 -6.82
C PRO A 56 -9.71 11.70 -7.45
N THR A 57 -10.76 11.91 -8.23
CA THR A 57 -11.19 13.21 -8.72
C THR A 57 -12.59 13.52 -8.19
N SER A 58 -12.87 14.80 -7.91
CA SER A 58 -13.97 15.26 -7.04
C SER A 58 -15.37 14.76 -7.43
N ASP A 59 -15.64 14.57 -8.72
CA ASP A 59 -16.95 14.14 -9.24
C ASP A 59 -16.94 12.74 -9.89
N THR A 60 -15.77 12.13 -10.08
CA THR A 60 -15.62 10.81 -10.72
C THR A 60 -14.25 10.27 -10.41
N SER A 61 -14.09 9.00 -10.04
CA SER A 61 -12.76 8.38 -10.01
C SER A 61 -12.26 8.17 -11.45
N ARG A 62 -11.01 8.56 -11.73
CA ARG A 62 -10.34 8.24 -12.98
C ARG A 62 -9.28 7.18 -12.70
N THR A 63 -9.14 6.20 -13.58
CA THR A 63 -8.11 5.17 -13.43
C THR A 63 -7.11 5.29 -14.56
N LEU A 64 -5.82 5.37 -14.21
CA LEU A 64 -4.74 5.23 -15.18
C LEU A 64 -4.52 3.73 -15.38
N PHE A 65 -4.70 3.26 -16.62
CA PHE A 65 -4.49 1.87 -17.01
C PHE A 65 -3.13 1.72 -17.68
N ASN A 66 -2.54 0.52 -17.55
CA ASN A 66 -1.27 0.16 -18.19
C ASN A 66 -0.13 1.13 -17.85
N VAL A 67 -0.08 1.63 -16.62
CA VAL A 67 1.04 2.45 -16.16
C VAL A 67 2.31 1.61 -16.26
N PRO A 68 3.35 2.10 -16.96
CA PRO A 68 4.61 1.39 -17.09
C PRO A 68 5.20 0.97 -15.73
N TRP A 69 5.66 -0.28 -15.63
CA TRP A 69 6.16 -0.85 -14.36
C TRP A 69 7.36 -0.10 -13.77
N ASN A 70 8.18 0.55 -14.60
CA ASN A 70 9.27 1.41 -14.16
C ASN A 70 8.77 2.67 -13.40
N LEU A 71 7.55 3.13 -13.68
CA LEU A 71 6.89 4.21 -12.93
C LEU A 71 6.12 3.68 -11.72
N ALA A 72 5.65 2.42 -11.76
CA ALA A 72 4.96 1.80 -10.63
C ALA A 72 5.87 1.64 -9.40
N ARG A 73 7.15 1.27 -9.62
CA ARG A 73 8.13 1.09 -8.54
C ARG A 73 8.25 2.30 -7.59
N PRO A 74 8.60 3.52 -8.04
CA PRO A 74 8.73 4.66 -7.14
C PRO A 74 7.41 5.06 -6.48
N ILE A 75 6.26 4.79 -7.12
CA ILE A 75 4.93 5.04 -6.55
C ILE A 75 4.68 4.10 -5.36
N ILE A 76 4.97 2.80 -5.53
CA ILE A 76 4.78 1.80 -4.48
C ILE A 76 5.74 2.08 -3.31
N GLU A 77 7.00 2.42 -3.60
CA GLU A 77 7.98 2.80 -2.57
C GLU A 77 7.51 4.03 -1.77
N ALA A 78 7.00 5.07 -2.44
CA ALA A 78 6.44 6.24 -1.78
C ALA A 78 5.19 5.90 -0.95
N HIS A 79 4.34 5.00 -1.44
CA HIS A 79 3.16 4.53 -0.71
C HIS A 79 3.53 3.79 0.58
N ILE A 80 4.51 2.87 0.51
CA ILE A 80 5.03 2.15 1.68
C ILE A 80 5.58 3.14 2.71
N ALA A 81 6.37 4.13 2.28
CA ALA A 81 6.92 5.15 3.18
C ALA A 81 5.81 5.94 3.88
N ALA A 82 4.77 6.35 3.14
CA ALA A 82 3.62 7.06 3.71
C ALA A 82 2.87 6.20 4.75
N LYS A 83 2.65 4.91 4.47
CA LYS A 83 1.97 3.99 5.40
C LYS A 83 2.81 3.71 6.65
N LYS A 84 4.14 3.57 6.52
CA LYS A 84 5.05 3.45 7.67
C LYS A 84 5.01 4.69 8.55
N SER A 85 4.96 5.88 7.95
CA SER A 85 4.78 7.13 8.69
C SER A 85 3.43 7.17 9.42
N LEU A 86 2.35 6.69 8.77
CA LEU A 86 1.03 6.61 9.38
C LEU A 86 1.01 5.66 10.58
N VAL A 87 1.65 4.49 10.48
CA VAL A 87 1.81 3.56 11.61
C VAL A 87 2.53 4.24 12.78
N GLY A 88 3.59 5.01 12.50
CA GLY A 88 4.28 5.79 13.53
C GLY A 88 3.34 6.76 14.26
N ALA A 89 2.54 7.53 13.51
CA ALA A 89 1.57 8.46 14.09
C ALA A 89 0.46 7.75 14.89
N LEU A 90 -0.05 6.61 14.40
CA LEU A 90 -1.07 5.82 15.09
C LEU A 90 -0.53 5.15 16.35
N ASN A 91 0.75 4.74 16.36
CA ASN A 91 1.40 4.21 17.56
C ASN A 91 1.55 5.28 18.64
N GLU A 92 1.87 6.52 18.24
CA GLU A 92 1.90 7.65 19.17
C GLU A 92 0.51 7.93 19.76
N LYS A 93 -0.53 7.92 18.92
CA LYS A 93 -1.93 8.03 19.38
C LYS A 93 -2.28 6.90 20.35
N ALA A 94 -1.95 5.66 20.01
CA ALA A 94 -2.15 4.48 20.85
C ALA A 94 -1.44 4.61 22.20
N ARG A 95 -0.22 5.16 22.23
CA ARG A 95 0.51 5.42 23.46
C ARG A 95 -0.22 6.43 24.34
N VAL A 96 -0.69 7.54 23.75
CA VAL A 96 -1.49 8.55 24.49
C VAL A 96 -2.78 7.93 25.04
N GLU A 97 -3.47 7.08 24.28
CA GLU A 97 -4.67 6.35 24.73
C GLU A 97 -4.38 5.36 25.88
N ILE A 98 -3.16 4.84 25.98
CA ILE A 98 -2.75 3.96 27.08
C ILE A 98 -2.35 4.78 28.33
N ASP A 99 -1.80 5.98 28.14
CA ASP A 99 -1.33 6.86 29.20
C ASP A 99 -2.42 7.77 29.78
N GLN A 100 -3.49 8.05 29.03
CA GLN A 100 -4.69 8.73 29.54
C GLN A 100 -5.71 7.70 30.01
N PRO A 101 -5.83 7.45 31.33
CA PRO A 101 -7.00 6.75 31.86
C PRO A 101 -8.25 7.53 31.50
N ALA A 102 -9.24 6.80 30.97
CA ALA A 102 -10.62 7.25 30.99
C ALA A 102 -11.03 7.70 32.39
#